data_AF-A0A7S3T2T4-F1
#
_entry.id   AF-A0A7S3T2T4-F1
#
_cell.length_a   1.000
_cell.length_b   1.000
_cell.length_c   1.000
_cell.angle_alpha   90.00
_cell.angle_beta   90.00
_cell.angle_gamma   90.00
#
_symmetry.space_group_name_H-M   'P 1'
#
loop_
_entity.id
_entity.type
_entity.pdbx_description
1 polymer ?
#
loop_
_entity_poly.entity_id
_entity_poly.type
_entity_poly.pdbx_seq_one_letter_code
_entity_poly.pdbx_strand_id
1 'polypeptide(L)'
;MVLLHDAIAEVSSHGTPRSPPDCGRPPALAPASRQSDSTATPAEIEGRRDAICEALRRQRIPFQLEGCGGEDLLVLGCLRCVPPYNARAVSCENEIVLSRFTELLAGV
;
A
#
# COMPACT_ATOMS: atom_id res chain seq x y z
N MET A 1 43.81 -16.01 -1.88
CA MET A 1 42.92 -16.61 -2.89
C MET A 1 41.80 -17.29 -2.14
N VAL A 2 40.59 -16.73 -2.25
CA VAL A 2 39.44 -17.07 -1.40
C VAL A 2 38.56 -18.08 -2.15
N LEU A 3 38.46 -19.31 -1.66
CA LEU A 3 37.52 -20.35 -2.09
C LEU A 3 37.17 -21.16 -0.83
N LEU A 4 36.03 -20.89 -0.17
CA LEU A 4 34.71 -21.52 -0.33
C LEU A 4 34.70 -23.00 0.08
N HIS A 5 33.82 -23.36 1.03
CA HIS A 5 33.06 -24.61 1.24
C HIS A 5 32.45 -24.53 2.66
N ASP A 6 31.17 -24.21 2.81
CA ASP A 6 30.01 -25.13 2.76
C ASP A 6 30.09 -26.26 3.80
N ALA A 7 29.14 -26.27 4.73
CA ALA A 7 28.45 -27.44 5.29
C ALA A 7 27.98 -27.16 6.72
N ILE A 8 26.71 -26.75 6.86
CA ILE A 8 25.99 -26.86 8.14
C ILE A 8 25.40 -28.27 8.17
N ALA A 9 25.99 -29.11 9.01
CA ALA A 9 25.52 -30.47 9.28
C ALA A 9 24.31 -30.47 10.22
N GLU A 10 23.26 -31.17 9.77
CA GLU A 10 22.57 -32.25 10.49
C GLU A 10 22.08 -32.02 11.93
N VAL A 11 20.75 -31.86 12.05
CA VAL A 11 19.78 -32.67 12.81
C VAL A 11 20.05 -33.06 14.29
N SER A 12 18.93 -33.09 15.03
CA SER A 12 18.69 -33.75 16.33
C SER A 12 19.23 -33.02 17.57
N SER A 13 18.59 -32.99 18.74
CA SER A 13 17.45 -33.71 19.28
C SER A 13 17.18 -33.16 20.70
N HIS A 14 15.91 -33.24 21.14
CA HIS A 14 15.47 -33.41 22.53
C HIS A 14 15.68 -32.28 23.57
N GLY A 15 14.55 -31.70 24.00
CA GLY A 15 14.40 -30.97 25.26
C GLY A 15 12.94 -30.88 25.68
N THR A 16 12.43 -31.88 26.39
CA THR A 16 11.14 -31.86 27.13
C THR A 16 11.32 -31.14 28.48
N PRO A 17 10.28 -31.00 29.32
CA PRO A 17 9.10 -30.13 29.25
C PRO A 17 9.16 -29.04 30.34
N ARG A 18 8.41 -27.94 30.24
CA ARG A 18 8.11 -27.10 31.41
C ARG A 18 6.81 -26.33 31.22
N SER A 19 5.81 -26.69 32.01
CA SER A 19 4.51 -26.02 32.09
C SER A 19 4.68 -24.52 32.34
N PRO A 20 3.88 -23.65 31.71
CA PRO A 20 3.50 -22.39 32.31
C PRO A 20 2.20 -22.53 33.14
N PRO A 21 2.04 -21.71 34.18
CA PRO A 21 0.86 -21.64 35.02
C PRO A 21 -0.27 -20.84 34.35
N ASP A 22 -1.43 -20.90 35.02
CA ASP A 22 -2.71 -20.25 34.77
C ASP A 22 -2.66 -18.74 34.45
N CYS A 23 -3.83 -18.21 34.09
CA CYS A 23 -4.24 -16.81 33.99
C CYS A 23 -3.99 -16.11 32.65
N GLY A 24 -5.02 -16.13 31.81
CA GLY A 24 -5.21 -15.07 30.83
C GLY A 24 -6.03 -15.52 29.64
N ARG A 25 -7.36 -15.38 29.73
CA ARG A 25 -8.23 -15.32 28.56
C ARG A 25 -8.11 -13.91 27.97
N PRO A 26 -7.48 -13.69 26.81
CA PRO A 26 -7.86 -12.59 25.95
C PRO A 26 -8.99 -13.03 25.00
N PRO A 27 -9.95 -12.13 24.73
CA PRO A 27 -11.12 -12.43 23.93
C PRO A 27 -10.76 -12.60 22.45
N ALA A 28 -11.60 -13.37 21.77
CA ALA A 28 -11.82 -13.44 20.33
C ALA A 28 -11.04 -12.38 19.51
N LEU A 29 -9.87 -12.78 19.01
CA LEU A 29 -9.30 -12.13 17.85
C LEU A 29 -10.13 -12.61 16.65
N ALA A 30 -11.03 -11.73 16.22
CA ALA A 30 -11.70 -11.81 14.94
C ALA A 30 -10.70 -12.24 13.85
N PRO A 31 -11.12 -13.02 12.84
CA PRO A 31 -10.23 -13.34 11.75
C PRO A 31 -9.73 -12.02 11.17
N ALA A 32 -8.41 -11.86 11.21
CA ALA A 32 -7.68 -10.79 10.56
C ALA A 32 -8.37 -10.54 9.22
N SER A 33 -8.94 -9.35 9.07
CA SER A 33 -9.34 -8.84 7.77
C SER A 33 -8.10 -8.94 6.91
N ARG A 34 -7.99 -10.03 6.16
CA ARG A 34 -7.26 -10.14 4.91
C ARG A 34 -7.74 -8.94 4.12
N GLN A 35 -7.02 -7.82 4.24
CA GLN A 35 -7.14 -6.75 3.27
C GLN A 35 -6.70 -7.40 1.98
N SER A 36 -7.70 -7.80 1.19
CA SER A 36 -7.56 -8.41 -0.10
C SER A 36 -6.87 -7.41 -1.01
N ASP A 37 -5.53 -7.41 -1.00
CA ASP A 37 -4.68 -6.75 -1.99
C ASP A 37 -4.70 -7.56 -3.29
N SER A 38 -5.88 -7.85 -3.82
CA SER A 38 -6.01 -8.71 -4.98
C SER A 38 -7.22 -8.27 -5.79
N THR A 39 -6.90 -7.57 -6.88
CA THR A 39 -7.78 -7.15 -7.97
C THR A 39 -8.87 -6.17 -7.57
N ALA A 40 -8.47 -4.90 -7.35
CA ALA A 40 -9.42 -3.79 -7.48
C ALA A 40 -10.09 -3.90 -8.85
N THR A 41 -11.42 -3.97 -8.85
CA THR A 41 -12.19 -4.05 -10.10
C THR A 41 -12.02 -2.75 -10.90
N PRO A 42 -12.16 -2.78 -12.24
CA PRO A 42 -12.06 -1.57 -13.04
C PRO A 42 -13.04 -0.47 -12.59
N ALA A 43 -14.22 -0.86 -12.08
CA ALA A 43 -15.20 0.07 -11.50
C ALA A 43 -14.70 0.74 -10.21
N GLU A 44 -13.95 0.02 -9.35
CA GLU A 44 -13.34 0.60 -8.15
C GLU A 44 -12.18 1.53 -8.48
N ILE A 45 -11.38 1.19 -9.50
CA ILE A 45 -10.29 2.03 -9.99
C ILE A 45 -10.85 3.34 -10.54
N GLU A 46 -11.92 3.27 -11.34
CA GLU A 46 -12.62 4.45 -11.85
C GLU A 46 -13.28 5.26 -10.71
N GLY A 47 -13.97 4.59 -9.78
CA GLY A 47 -14.56 5.26 -8.62
C GLY A 47 -13.52 5.99 -7.77
N ARG A 48 -12.34 5.41 -7.60
CA ARG A 48 -11.23 6.07 -6.91
C ARG A 48 -10.70 7.27 -7.67
N ARG A 49 -10.51 7.16 -8.99
CA ARG A 49 -10.12 8.31 -9.85
C ARG A 49 -11.09 9.47 -9.68
N ASP A 50 -12.40 9.19 -9.79
CA ASP A 50 -13.43 10.20 -9.71
C ASP A 50 -13.46 10.86 -8.32
N ALA A 51 -13.31 10.07 -7.25
CA ALA A 51 -13.25 10.59 -5.89
C ALA A 51 -12.00 11.48 -5.66
N ILE A 52 -10.85 11.13 -6.24
CA ILE A 52 -9.64 11.97 -6.22
C ILE A 52 -9.88 13.26 -7.01
N CYS A 53 -10.43 13.18 -8.23
CA CYS A 53 -10.75 14.36 -9.03
C CYS A 53 -11.71 15.30 -8.29
N GLU A 54 -12.73 14.76 -7.64
CA GLU A 54 -13.65 15.53 -6.80
C GLU A 54 -12.97 16.20 -5.62
N ALA A 55 -12.07 15.49 -4.92
CA ALA A 55 -11.28 16.06 -3.83
C ALA A 55 -10.39 17.21 -4.31
N LEU A 56 -9.73 17.05 -5.46
CA LEU A 56 -8.91 18.09 -6.09
C LEU A 56 -9.75 19.30 -6.51
N ARG A 57 -10.94 19.10 -7.09
CA ARG A 57 -11.88 20.18 -7.44
C ARG A 57 -12.32 20.96 -6.21
N ARG A 58 -12.67 20.28 -5.11
CA ARG A 58 -13.06 20.92 -3.84
C ARG A 58 -11.94 21.78 -3.27
N GLN A 59 -10.70 21.32 -3.38
CA GLN A 59 -9.52 22.06 -2.94
C GLN A 59 -9.00 23.07 -3.97
N ARG A 60 -9.67 23.20 -5.14
CA ARG A 60 -9.25 24.02 -6.29
C ARG A 60 -7.81 23.75 -6.74
N ILE A 61 -7.38 22.51 -6.63
CA ILE A 61 -6.07 22.08 -7.08
C ILE A 61 -6.18 21.80 -8.59
N PRO A 62 -5.34 22.43 -9.43
CA PRO A 62 -5.34 22.17 -10.86
C PRO A 62 -4.85 20.75 -11.14
N PHE A 63 -5.58 20.04 -12.00
CA PHE A 63 -5.22 18.71 -12.48
C PHE A 63 -5.55 18.55 -13.96
N GLN A 64 -4.89 17.60 -14.60
CA GLN A 64 -5.03 17.23 -16.00
C GLN A 64 -5.06 15.71 -16.09
N LEU A 65 -5.82 15.17 -17.04
CA LEU A 65 -5.81 13.76 -17.37
C LEU A 65 -5.00 13.59 -18.65
N GLU A 66 -3.94 12.80 -18.58
CA GLU A 66 -3.02 12.50 -19.67
C GLU A 66 -3.06 10.99 -20.01
N GLY A 67 -2.46 10.61 -21.13
CA GLY A 67 -2.43 9.23 -21.64
C GLY A 67 -3.52 8.93 -22.68
N CYS A 68 -3.32 7.85 -23.46
CA CYS A 68 -4.25 7.37 -24.50
C CYS A 68 -5.49 6.72 -23.86
N GLY A 69 -6.23 7.51 -23.09
CA GLY A 69 -7.33 7.05 -22.26
C GLY A 69 -7.63 7.99 -21.08
N GLY A 70 -6.81 9.02 -20.84
CA GLY A 70 -6.95 9.90 -19.68
C GLY A 70 -6.76 9.15 -18.37
N GLU A 71 -5.88 8.17 -18.36
CA GLU A 71 -5.60 7.29 -17.22
C GLU A 71 -4.56 7.87 -16.26
N ASP A 72 -3.71 8.78 -16.73
CA ASP A 72 -2.70 9.40 -15.90
C ASP A 72 -3.22 10.72 -15.35
N LEU A 73 -3.31 10.82 -14.03
CA LEU A 73 -3.72 12.05 -13.36
C LEU A 73 -2.48 12.89 -13.04
N LEU A 74 -2.31 14.00 -13.75
CA LEU A 74 -1.29 15.00 -13.49
C LEU A 74 -1.86 16.12 -12.61
N VAL A 75 -1.31 16.31 -11.42
CA VAL A 75 -1.74 17.29 -10.43
C VAL A 75 -0.65 18.34 -10.26
N LEU A 76 -1.04 19.62 -10.25
CA LEU A 76 -0.12 20.77 -10.11
C LEU A 76 1.01 20.84 -11.16
N GLY A 77 0.95 20.03 -12.22
CA GLY A 77 2.00 19.92 -13.23
C GLY A 77 3.28 19.20 -12.76
N CYS A 78 3.30 18.67 -11.53
CA CYS A 78 4.49 18.05 -10.94
C CYS A 78 4.24 16.68 -10.30
N LEU A 79 2.99 16.34 -9.99
CA LEU A 79 2.61 15.06 -9.40
C LEU A 79 1.86 14.24 -10.44
N ARG A 80 2.33 13.03 -10.72
CA ARG A 80 1.67 12.06 -11.59
C ARG A 80 1.14 10.92 -10.75
N CYS A 81 -0.13 10.58 -10.94
CA CYS A 81 -0.79 9.46 -10.29
C CYS A 81 -1.39 8.56 -11.38
N VAL A 82 -1.01 7.29 -11.39
CA VAL A 82 -1.43 6.33 -12.41
C VAL A 82 -2.36 5.27 -11.79
N PRO A 83 -3.16 4.55 -12.59
CA PRO A 83 -3.98 3.46 -12.08
C PRO A 83 -3.09 2.42 -11.38
N PRO A 84 -3.49 1.86 -10.24
CA PRO A 84 -4.82 1.87 -9.60
C PRO A 84 -5.09 3.06 -8.64
N TYR A 85 -4.41 4.20 -8.83
CA TYR A 85 -4.56 5.43 -8.03
C TYR A 85 -4.35 5.20 -6.52
N ASN A 86 -3.37 4.38 -6.18
CA ASN A 86 -2.93 4.10 -4.82
C ASN A 86 -1.73 4.96 -4.44
N ALA A 87 -1.42 5.07 -3.15
CA ALA A 87 -0.22 5.77 -2.66
C ALA A 87 1.10 5.29 -3.31
N ARG A 88 1.16 4.03 -3.75
CA ARG A 88 2.33 3.45 -4.44
C ARG A 88 2.40 3.81 -5.94
N ALA A 89 1.29 4.26 -6.52
CA ALA A 89 1.14 4.62 -7.93
C ALA A 89 1.20 6.14 -8.13
N VAL A 90 1.76 6.87 -7.16
CA VAL A 90 2.00 8.31 -7.22
C VAL A 90 3.49 8.57 -7.34
N SER A 91 3.87 9.50 -8.20
CA SER A 91 5.25 9.95 -8.37
C SER A 91 5.27 11.47 -8.47
N CYS A 92 6.13 12.10 -7.67
CA CYS A 92 6.35 13.54 -7.68
C CYS A 92 7.76 13.81 -7.16
N GLU A 93 8.47 14.74 -7.79
CA GLU A 93 9.79 15.19 -7.30
C GLU A 93 9.68 16.05 -6.03
N ASN A 94 8.50 16.62 -5.78
CA ASN A 94 8.22 17.42 -4.60
C ASN A 94 7.63 16.55 -3.48
N GLU A 95 8.45 16.20 -2.49
CA GLU A 95 8.08 15.34 -1.36
C GLU A 95 6.92 15.92 -0.52
N ILE A 96 6.80 17.26 -0.44
CA ILE A 96 5.71 17.92 0.30
C ILE A 96 4.38 17.69 -0.42
N VAL A 97 4.37 17.84 -1.75
CA VAL A 97 3.20 17.60 -2.59
C VAL A 97 2.84 16.11 -2.56
N LEU A 98 3.84 15.24 -2.66
CA LEU A 98 3.66 13.79 -2.55
C LEU A 98 3.02 13.38 -1.22
N SER A 99 3.53 13.89 -0.10
CA SER A 99 3.00 13.61 1.24
C SER A 99 1.55 14.04 1.35
N ARG A 100 1.24 15.32 1.02
CA ARG A 100 -0.13 15.84 1.11
C ARG A 100 -1.10 15.10 0.21
N PHE A 101 -0.67 14.74 -0.99
CA PHE A 101 -1.50 13.99 -1.90
C PHE A 101 -1.74 12.56 -1.41
N THR A 102 -0.72 11.92 -0.83
CA THR A 102 -0.86 10.59 -0.22
C THR A 102 -1.80 10.62 0.99
N GLU A 103 -1.76 11.66 1.82
CA GLU A 103 -2.73 11.89 2.89
C GLU A 103 -4.15 12.07 2.34
N LEU A 104 -4.29 12.80 1.22
CA LEU A 104 -5.57 12.92 0.52
C LEU A 104 -6.07 11.54 0.07
N LEU A 105 -5.21 10.72 -0.56
CA LEU A 105 -5.56 9.36 -0.99
C LEU A 105 -5.97 8.44 0.17
N ALA A 106 -5.40 8.61 1.36
CA ALA A 106 -5.78 7.84 2.54
C ALA A 106 -7.17 8.24 3.11
N GLY A 107 -7.65 9.44 2.77
CA GLY A 107 -8.96 9.95 3.17
C GLY A 107 -10.07 9.77 2.13
N VAL A 108 -9.74 9.24 0.94
CA VAL A 108 -10.69 8.95 -0.16
C VAL A 108 -11.07 7.48 -0.16
#